data_AF-A0A9W9TR97-F1
#
_entry.id   AF-A0A9W9TR97-F1
#
_cell.length_a   1.000
_cell.length_b   1.000
_cell.length_c   1.000
_cell.angle_alpha   90.00
_cell.angle_beta   90.00
_cell.angle_gamma   90.00
#
_symmetry.space_group_name_H-M   'P 1'
#
loop_
_entity.id
_entity.type
_entity.pdbx_description
1 polymer ?
#
loop_
_entity_poly.entity_id
_entity_poly.type
_entity_poly.pdbx_seq_one_letter_code
_entity_poly.pdbx_strand_id
1 'polypeptide(L)'
;MEGITRVNRAWATVKRLILRSPEVPKSPKRVVLPIIPDLVAAYEEKTAAWLQVQEDGFKRYSSSIYSRDESSDSQSVLLPPSPTVATTISEYSMAPSRRHSRPYKVSSNEWVLVSEDSVSSGRASEVLSLEDLSDLQVSAHIKGVLRVFSKIYSLAKILHVAFLAYGVELDMGHTGLVYWIKRAETEVRTDSLSQLIVIVENLFYTLYSRVVLEMAAIELCAQFKMESRPLTNRHQFYLPDPDHMYRIFLAIKDVLDSPSMSEKLYEGVVHTYQESYIRRLLDKETDRGFNIEDMLGYRRFAMSIVNEKTGTFTQKWSALIPFFENIPAELMALISEKYFTVVPKIVLEGDMTALELPFIDIKTADFNLWEREIVKDHRQAALAKLEGKFVGELRREEGKSLLYLAKQHKCICAPVCRCSIECTNSPERLCPCSERQLRMMLAQNRKGPGRYNFASRANTTARVCFESLTFIQRNVRDGQLLQKLEEAIDLFEMEIMKERSPLVIWGRGDEWSFCGEHTKLVKIPSPEYEIYE
;
A
#
# COMPACT_ATOMS: atom_id res chain seq x y z
N MET A 1 -14.76 22.71 -36.60
CA MET A 1 -13.47 22.63 -37.33
C MET A 1 -12.64 23.92 -37.27
N GLU A 2 -13.22 25.11 -37.09
CA GLU A 2 -12.44 26.37 -37.06
C GLU A 2 -11.52 26.57 -35.83
N GLY A 3 -11.83 25.95 -34.69
CA GLY A 3 -10.98 26.00 -33.48
C GLY A 3 -9.62 25.29 -33.63
N ILE A 4 -9.60 24.14 -34.32
CA ILE A 4 -8.38 23.35 -34.58
C ILE A 4 -7.41 24.14 -35.49
N THR A 5 -7.95 24.89 -36.47
CA THR A 5 -7.17 25.77 -37.35
C THR A 5 -6.59 27.01 -36.69
N ARG A 6 -7.11 27.45 -35.53
CA ARG A 6 -6.54 28.57 -34.75
C ARG A 6 -5.38 28.12 -33.86
N VAL A 7 -5.51 26.96 -33.21
CA VAL A 7 -4.44 26.36 -32.39
C VAL A 7 -3.24 25.97 -33.26
N ASN A 8 -3.48 25.39 -34.44
CA ASN A 8 -2.41 25.03 -35.37
C ASN A 8 -1.69 26.27 -35.97
N ARG A 9 -2.39 27.40 -36.15
CA ARG A 9 -1.78 28.66 -36.58
C ARG A 9 -0.95 29.32 -35.47
N ALA A 10 -1.40 29.25 -34.22
CA ALA A 10 -0.63 29.72 -33.07
C ALA A 10 0.67 28.92 -32.90
N TRP A 11 0.60 27.59 -33.00
CA TRP A 11 1.77 26.70 -32.95
C TRP A 11 2.75 26.92 -34.11
N ALA A 12 2.25 27.14 -35.33
CA ALA A 12 3.10 27.43 -36.49
C ALA A 12 3.81 28.80 -36.41
N THR A 13 3.24 29.75 -35.66
CA THR A 13 3.83 31.09 -35.43
C THR A 13 4.91 31.03 -34.36
N VAL A 14 4.67 30.28 -33.28
CA VAL A 14 5.68 30.01 -32.23
C VAL A 14 6.87 29.24 -32.80
N LYS A 15 6.63 28.22 -33.64
CA LYS A 15 7.69 27.44 -34.30
C LYS A 15 8.54 28.29 -35.25
N ARG A 16 7.96 29.30 -35.91
CA ARG A 16 8.69 30.27 -36.76
C ARG A 16 9.51 31.29 -35.97
N LEU A 17 9.06 31.67 -34.77
CA LEU A 17 9.79 32.58 -33.89
C LEU A 17 11.01 31.90 -33.25
N ILE A 18 10.89 30.61 -32.92
CA ILE A 18 11.99 29.82 -32.34
C ILE A 18 13.08 29.52 -33.39
N LEU A 19 12.71 29.30 -34.65
CA LEU A 19 13.65 28.92 -35.72
C LEU A 19 14.36 30.11 -36.40
N ARG A 20 14.10 31.36 -36.01
CA ARG A 20 14.67 32.57 -36.65
C ARG A 20 15.67 33.36 -35.82
N SER A 21 16.11 32.86 -34.67
CA SER A 21 17.14 33.54 -33.88
C SER A 21 18.51 32.91 -34.13
N PRO A 22 19.37 33.49 -35.00
CA PRO A 22 20.79 33.20 -34.94
C PRO A 22 21.39 33.94 -33.72
N GLU A 23 22.41 33.32 -33.14
CA GLU A 23 23.25 33.81 -32.05
C GLU A 23 22.82 33.46 -30.62
N VAL A 24 23.70 32.67 -30.00
CA VAL A 24 23.72 32.26 -28.61
C VAL A 24 24.36 33.38 -27.78
N PRO A 25 23.69 33.92 -26.73
CA PRO A 25 24.39 34.53 -25.62
C PRO A 25 24.46 33.57 -24.43
N LYS A 26 25.67 33.41 -23.91
CA LYS A 26 25.97 32.66 -22.69
C LYS A 26 25.43 33.42 -21.46
N SER A 27 24.24 33.05 -20.96
CA SER A 27 23.79 33.08 -19.54
C SER A 27 22.25 32.97 -19.45
N PRO A 28 21.68 32.32 -18.42
CA PRO A 28 20.24 32.11 -18.35
C PRO A 28 19.55 33.33 -17.71
N LYS A 29 18.79 34.09 -18.51
CA LYS A 29 17.74 34.99 -18.00
C LYS A 29 16.38 34.32 -18.19
N ARG A 30 15.59 34.26 -17.11
CA ARG A 30 14.19 33.79 -17.09
C ARG A 30 13.38 34.53 -18.17
N VAL A 31 12.74 33.77 -19.05
CA VAL A 31 11.63 34.25 -19.88
C VAL A 31 10.35 33.65 -19.31
N VAL A 32 9.49 34.50 -18.77
CA VAL A 32 8.14 34.15 -18.30
C VAL A 32 7.18 34.31 -19.49
N LEU A 33 6.46 33.25 -19.86
CA LEU A 33 5.36 33.31 -20.84
C LEU A 33 4.03 33.48 -20.08
N PRO A 34 3.12 34.37 -20.52
CA PRO A 34 1.84 34.60 -19.84
C PRO A 34 0.82 33.50 -20.19
N ILE A 35 0.11 33.01 -19.19
CA ILE A 35 -1.01 32.05 -19.29
C ILE A 35 -2.23 32.78 -19.83
N ILE A 36 -2.89 32.22 -20.86
CA ILE A 36 -4.10 32.77 -21.50
C ILE A 36 -5.34 32.32 -20.69
N PRO A 37 -6.07 33.24 -20.01
CA PRO A 37 -7.17 32.90 -19.09
C PRO A 37 -8.38 32.21 -19.74
N ASP A 38 -8.60 32.42 -21.03
CA ASP A 38 -9.79 31.91 -21.76
C ASP A 38 -9.81 30.38 -21.93
N LEU A 39 -8.68 29.69 -21.71
CA LEU A 39 -8.59 28.23 -21.83
C LEU A 39 -9.07 27.49 -20.57
N VAL A 40 -9.06 28.15 -19.41
CA VAL A 40 -9.46 27.57 -18.12
C VAL A 40 -10.99 27.54 -17.98
N ALA A 41 -11.65 28.64 -18.35
CA ALA A 41 -13.12 28.74 -18.28
C ALA A 41 -13.84 27.74 -19.21
N ALA A 42 -13.27 27.47 -20.40
CA ALA A 42 -13.83 26.49 -21.34
C ALA A 42 -13.64 25.02 -20.88
N TYR A 43 -12.76 24.76 -19.92
CA TYR A 43 -12.49 23.43 -19.36
C TYR A 43 -13.45 23.11 -18.19
N GLU A 44 -13.82 24.11 -17.39
CA GLU A 44 -14.70 23.98 -16.22
C GLU A 44 -16.17 23.72 -16.60
N GLU A 45 -16.64 24.25 -17.74
CA GLU A 45 -18.02 24.03 -18.19
C GLU A 45 -18.26 22.60 -18.72
N LYS A 46 -17.22 21.93 -19.23
CA LYS A 46 -17.31 20.55 -19.74
C LYS A 46 -17.18 19.48 -18.65
N THR A 47 -16.47 19.74 -17.56
CA THR A 47 -16.29 18.81 -16.43
C THR A 47 -17.58 18.63 -15.62
N ALA A 48 -18.44 19.64 -15.54
CA ALA A 48 -19.70 19.56 -14.78
C ALA A 48 -20.71 18.57 -15.36
N ALA A 49 -20.79 18.43 -16.69
CA ALA A 49 -21.73 17.53 -17.37
C ALA A 49 -21.29 16.04 -17.34
N TRP A 50 -19.99 15.77 -17.13
CA TRP A 50 -19.44 14.41 -17.08
C TRP A 50 -19.52 13.75 -15.69
N LEU A 51 -19.55 14.56 -14.62
CA LEU A 51 -19.55 14.08 -13.22
C LEU A 51 -20.80 13.29 -12.81
N GLN A 52 -21.95 13.48 -13.49
CA GLN A 52 -23.19 12.76 -13.16
C GLN A 52 -23.25 11.31 -13.68
N VAL A 53 -22.43 10.95 -14.68
CA VAL A 53 -22.43 9.59 -15.26
C VAL A 53 -21.40 8.66 -14.57
N GLN A 54 -20.41 9.22 -13.86
CA GLN A 54 -19.29 8.48 -13.25
C GLN A 54 -19.56 7.89 -11.85
N GLU A 55 -20.38 8.52 -11.00
CA GLU A 55 -20.63 8.03 -9.62
C GLU A 55 -21.23 6.61 -9.59
N ASP A 56 -21.89 6.21 -10.67
CA ASP A 56 -22.59 4.93 -10.80
C ASP A 56 -21.64 3.77 -11.22
N GLY A 57 -20.55 4.07 -11.93
CA GLY A 57 -19.60 3.04 -12.41
C GLY A 57 -18.65 2.51 -11.33
N PHE A 58 -18.17 3.40 -10.45
CA PHE A 58 -17.17 3.06 -9.43
C PHE A 58 -17.74 2.21 -8.28
N LYS A 59 -18.97 2.51 -7.84
CA LYS A 59 -19.68 1.75 -6.79
C LYS A 59 -20.12 0.36 -7.24
N ARG A 60 -20.42 0.18 -8.53
CA ARG A 60 -20.87 -1.11 -9.10
C ARG A 60 -19.73 -2.12 -9.20
N TYR A 61 -18.49 -1.69 -9.40
CA TYR A 61 -17.39 -2.64 -9.61
C TYR A 61 -16.92 -3.32 -8.31
N SER A 62 -16.74 -2.57 -7.21
CA SER A 62 -16.32 -3.17 -5.92
C SER A 62 -17.37 -4.11 -5.34
N SER A 63 -18.66 -3.85 -5.59
CA SER A 63 -19.78 -4.72 -5.19
C SER A 63 -20.02 -5.90 -6.15
N SER A 64 -19.65 -5.78 -7.43
CA SER A 64 -19.82 -6.85 -8.44
C SER A 64 -18.89 -8.06 -8.26
N ILE A 65 -17.72 -7.88 -7.64
CA ILE A 65 -16.76 -8.99 -7.42
C ILE A 65 -17.25 -9.95 -6.32
N TYR A 66 -18.01 -9.45 -5.35
CA TYR A 66 -18.55 -10.25 -4.24
C TYR A 66 -19.95 -10.82 -4.54
N SER A 67 -20.65 -10.33 -5.56
CA SER A 67 -22.04 -10.73 -5.85
C SER A 67 -22.19 -11.99 -6.70
N ARG A 68 -21.09 -12.70 -7.00
CA ARG A 68 -21.21 -14.00 -7.69
C ARG A 68 -21.60 -15.16 -6.78
N ASP A 69 -21.62 -14.96 -5.46
CA ASP A 69 -21.92 -16.04 -4.49
C ASP A 69 -23.00 -15.71 -3.44
N GLU A 70 -23.70 -14.57 -3.55
CA GLU A 70 -24.80 -14.22 -2.62
C GLU A 70 -26.15 -14.09 -3.35
N SER A 71 -26.69 -15.24 -3.77
CA SER A 71 -28.11 -15.37 -4.12
C SER A 71 -28.84 -16.15 -3.03
N SER A 72 -29.13 -15.50 -1.90
CA SER A 72 -30.24 -15.87 -1.01
C SER A 72 -30.44 -14.86 0.12
N ASP A 73 -31.63 -14.26 0.09
CA ASP A 73 -32.40 -13.72 1.21
C ASP A 73 -32.07 -12.36 1.83
N SER A 74 -33.00 -11.43 1.53
CA SER A 74 -33.64 -10.44 2.45
C SER A 74 -33.40 -8.97 2.10
N GLN A 75 -34.11 -8.47 1.07
CA GLN A 75 -34.39 -7.06 0.89
C GLN A 75 -35.55 -6.62 1.81
N SER A 76 -35.34 -5.59 2.63
CA SER A 76 -36.43 -4.77 3.16
C SER A 76 -36.21 -3.30 2.78
N VAL A 77 -37.02 -2.85 1.84
CA VAL A 77 -37.17 -1.47 1.37
C VAL A 77 -37.93 -0.66 2.43
N LEU A 78 -37.43 0.52 2.82
CA LEU A 78 -38.22 1.51 3.55
C LEU A 78 -38.16 2.87 2.84
N LEU A 79 -39.36 3.35 2.51
CA LEU A 79 -39.68 4.64 1.88
C LEU A 79 -39.56 5.82 2.86
N PRO A 80 -39.38 7.06 2.38
CA PRO A 80 -39.29 8.26 3.22
C PRO A 80 -40.67 8.91 3.46
N PRO A 81 -40.92 9.60 4.59
CA PRO A 81 -42.07 10.49 4.72
C PRO A 81 -41.71 11.96 4.42
N SER A 82 -42.64 12.67 3.79
CA SER A 82 -42.60 14.13 3.54
C SER A 82 -43.62 14.88 4.45
N PRO A 83 -43.85 16.21 4.32
CA PRO A 83 -43.50 17.19 5.37
C PRO A 83 -44.73 17.97 5.92
N THR A 84 -44.63 18.61 7.10
CA THR A 84 -45.53 19.75 7.42
C THR A 84 -45.04 20.68 8.53
N VAL A 85 -45.01 21.97 8.15
CA VAL A 85 -45.30 23.24 8.87
C VAL A 85 -44.35 23.77 9.95
N ALA A 86 -44.00 25.04 9.71
CA ALA A 86 -43.08 25.92 10.42
C ALA A 86 -43.68 26.60 11.66
N THR A 87 -42.81 26.92 12.63
CA THR A 87 -42.92 28.17 13.42
C THR A 87 -41.55 28.65 13.88
N THR A 88 -41.23 29.89 13.51
CA THR A 88 -40.13 30.77 13.95
C THR A 88 -40.17 31.08 15.45
N ILE A 89 -39.01 31.14 16.13
CA ILE A 89 -38.63 32.12 17.17
C ILE A 89 -37.09 32.16 17.31
N SER A 90 -36.61 33.38 17.55
CA SER A 90 -35.26 33.94 17.46
C SER A 90 -34.17 33.35 18.38
N GLU A 91 -32.94 33.47 17.88
CA GLU A 91 -31.70 33.85 18.58
C GLU A 91 -31.38 33.21 19.93
N TYR A 92 -30.59 32.15 19.88
CA TYR A 92 -29.33 32.10 20.64
C TYR A 92 -28.25 31.53 19.71
N SER A 93 -27.37 32.40 19.24
CA SER A 93 -26.11 32.03 18.59
C SER A 93 -25.20 31.36 19.62
N MET A 94 -25.42 30.06 19.82
CA MET A 94 -24.43 29.20 20.46
C MET A 94 -23.34 28.96 19.41
N ALA A 95 -22.18 29.58 19.60
CA ALA A 95 -20.96 29.19 18.91
C ALA A 95 -20.81 27.65 19.01
N PRO A 96 -20.51 26.93 17.92
CA PRO A 96 -20.45 25.47 17.96
C PRO A 96 -19.16 25.01 18.66
N SER A 97 -19.14 25.12 19.99
CA SER A 97 -18.21 24.40 20.86
C SER A 97 -18.58 22.92 20.86
N ARG A 98 -18.18 22.14 19.83
CA ARG A 98 -18.17 20.65 19.81
C ARG A 98 -17.77 20.10 18.42
N ARG A 99 -16.46 19.98 18.13
CA ARG A 99 -15.98 19.12 17.01
C ARG A 99 -14.76 18.27 17.41
N HIS A 100 -14.83 17.60 18.57
CA HIS A 100 -13.73 16.78 19.10
C HIS A 100 -13.88 15.26 18.87
N SER A 101 -14.50 14.80 17.78
CA SER A 101 -14.85 13.36 17.72
C SER A 101 -14.64 12.65 16.40
N ARG A 102 -14.23 13.33 15.32
CA ARG A 102 -14.03 12.63 14.04
C ARG A 102 -12.57 12.23 13.86
N PRO A 103 -12.27 10.94 13.64
CA PRO A 103 -10.92 10.55 13.25
C PRO A 103 -10.55 11.23 11.94
N TYR A 104 -9.32 11.70 11.84
CA TYR A 104 -8.79 12.28 10.60
C TYR A 104 -8.94 11.28 9.44
N LYS A 105 -9.26 11.80 8.26
CA LYS A 105 -9.31 11.08 6.99
C LYS A 105 -8.66 11.93 5.92
N VAL A 106 -8.08 11.28 4.91
CA VAL A 106 -7.55 11.96 3.73
C VAL A 106 -8.68 12.75 3.08
N SER A 107 -8.36 14.00 2.71
CA SER A 107 -9.22 14.96 2.05
C SER A 107 -10.43 15.39 2.87
N SER A 108 -10.30 15.32 4.20
CA SER A 108 -11.33 15.79 5.10
C SER A 108 -11.42 17.32 5.12
N ASN A 109 -12.64 17.84 5.00
CA ASN A 109 -12.92 19.28 4.90
C ASN A 109 -12.51 20.08 6.14
N GLU A 110 -12.36 19.40 7.29
CA GLU A 110 -11.93 19.99 8.56
C GLU A 110 -10.41 20.23 8.61
N TRP A 111 -9.64 19.68 7.66
CA TRP A 111 -8.18 19.57 7.70
C TRP A 111 -7.48 20.15 6.47
N VAL A 112 -8.22 20.80 5.57
CA VAL A 112 -7.68 21.36 4.31
C VAL A 112 -6.71 22.50 4.62
N LEU A 113 -5.44 22.31 4.27
CA LEU A 113 -4.44 23.38 4.28
C LEU A 113 -4.68 24.29 3.07
N VAL A 114 -4.89 25.58 3.31
CA VAL A 114 -4.90 26.59 2.25
C VAL A 114 -3.49 26.64 1.66
N SER A 115 -3.32 26.16 0.43
CA SER A 115 -2.21 26.63 -0.40
C SER A 115 -2.57 28.02 -0.89
N GLU A 116 -1.74 29.01 -0.54
CA GLU A 116 -1.90 30.44 -0.87
C GLU A 116 -2.07 30.73 -2.37
N ASP A 117 -1.81 29.77 -3.26
CA ASP A 117 -1.89 29.93 -4.72
C ASP A 117 -3.28 29.65 -5.35
N SER A 118 -4.33 29.40 -4.55
CA SER A 118 -5.66 29.02 -5.09
C SER A 118 -6.84 29.89 -4.61
N VAL A 119 -6.61 31.18 -4.40
CA VAL A 119 -7.67 32.16 -4.13
C VAL A 119 -8.41 32.52 -5.43
N SER A 120 -9.16 31.57 -6.01
CA SER A 120 -10.18 31.87 -7.02
C SER A 120 -11.14 30.68 -7.29
N SER A 121 -11.68 30.07 -6.24
CA SER A 121 -12.99 29.42 -6.39
C SER A 121 -13.74 29.41 -5.07
N GLY A 122 -14.84 30.15 -5.02
CA GLY A 122 -15.60 30.41 -3.81
C GLY A 122 -16.20 29.14 -3.21
N ARG A 123 -15.60 28.65 -2.12
CA ARG A 123 -16.26 27.99 -0.99
C ARG A 123 -15.25 27.94 0.16
N ALA A 124 -15.29 28.98 1.00
CA ALA A 124 -14.57 29.01 2.26
C ALA A 124 -15.22 27.99 3.21
N SER A 125 -14.69 26.76 3.25
CA SER A 125 -14.88 25.88 4.38
C SER A 125 -13.91 26.35 5.46
N GLU A 126 -14.38 26.55 6.69
CA GLU A 126 -13.59 26.98 7.85
C GLU A 126 -12.34 26.10 8.01
N VAL A 127 -11.20 26.66 7.66
CA VAL A 127 -9.87 26.10 7.87
C VAL A 127 -9.54 26.28 9.34
N LEU A 128 -9.20 25.21 10.06
CA LEU A 128 -8.71 25.33 11.43
C LEU A 128 -7.44 26.19 11.42
N SER A 129 -7.53 27.41 11.97
CA SER A 129 -6.35 28.16 12.34
C SER A 129 -5.63 27.34 13.41
N LEU A 130 -4.49 26.75 13.04
CA LEU A 130 -3.69 25.95 13.96
C LEU A 130 -3.24 26.75 15.19
N GLU A 131 -3.31 28.08 15.11
CA GLU A 131 -2.92 29.05 16.13
C GLU A 131 -3.91 29.10 17.31
N ASP A 132 -5.15 28.61 17.15
CA ASP A 132 -6.21 28.68 18.17
C ASP A 132 -6.41 27.36 18.96
N LEU A 133 -5.61 26.33 18.70
CA LEU A 133 -5.76 25.01 19.33
C LEU A 133 -4.91 24.87 20.59
N SER A 134 -5.49 24.30 21.65
CA SER A 134 -4.72 23.92 22.85
C SER A 134 -3.77 22.74 22.57
N ASP A 135 -2.65 22.65 23.30
CA ASP A 135 -1.66 21.58 23.16
C ASP A 135 -2.26 20.16 23.24
N LEU A 136 -3.29 19.98 24.07
CA LEU A 136 -4.00 18.71 24.22
C LEU A 136 -4.79 18.36 22.95
N GLN A 137 -5.42 19.34 22.31
CA GLN A 137 -6.13 19.17 21.04
C GLN A 137 -5.16 18.86 19.91
N VAL A 138 -4.06 19.61 19.80
CA VAL A 138 -3.00 19.36 18.81
C VAL A 138 -2.46 17.94 18.93
N SER A 139 -2.18 17.47 20.16
CA SER A 139 -1.74 16.09 20.41
C SER A 139 -2.76 15.04 19.97
N ALA A 140 -4.06 15.26 20.25
CA ALA A 140 -5.12 14.35 19.82
C ALA A 140 -5.24 14.29 18.29
N HIS A 141 -5.09 15.42 17.62
CA HIS A 141 -5.14 15.51 16.16
C HIS A 141 -3.93 14.87 15.49
N ILE A 142 -2.72 15.09 16.03
CA ILE A 142 -1.50 14.40 15.59
C ILE A 142 -1.69 12.88 15.69
N LYS A 143 -2.25 12.36 16.80
CA LYS A 143 -2.54 10.92 16.93
C LYS A 143 -3.51 10.43 15.86
N GLY A 144 -4.55 11.21 15.53
CA GLY A 144 -5.48 10.90 14.45
C GLY A 144 -4.80 10.81 13.08
N VAL A 145 -3.99 11.81 12.73
CA VAL A 145 -3.23 11.83 11.47
C VAL A 145 -2.20 10.70 11.42
N LEU A 146 -1.52 10.42 12.53
CA LEU A 146 -0.51 9.35 12.61
C LEU A 146 -1.09 7.96 12.35
N ARG A 147 -2.34 7.69 12.74
CA ARG A 147 -3.01 6.42 12.41
C ARG A 147 -3.18 6.24 10.91
N VAL A 148 -3.61 7.29 10.21
CA VAL A 148 -3.78 7.29 8.74
C VAL A 148 -2.41 7.27 8.04
N PHE A 149 -1.44 8.04 8.55
CA PHE A 149 -0.04 8.03 8.11
C PHE A 149 0.55 6.63 8.16
N SER A 150 0.44 5.94 9.30
CA SER A 150 0.98 4.58 9.47
C SER A 150 0.41 3.64 8.42
N LYS A 151 -0.91 3.67 8.20
CA LYS A 151 -1.57 2.84 7.18
C LYS A 151 -1.05 3.13 5.77
N ILE A 152 -1.11 4.38 5.32
CA ILE A 152 -0.68 4.76 3.95
C ILE A 152 0.81 4.48 3.75
N TYR A 153 1.64 4.83 4.73
CA TYR A 153 3.07 4.57 4.68
C TYR A 153 3.38 3.08 4.58
N SER A 154 2.69 2.23 5.36
CA SER A 154 2.84 0.77 5.31
C SER A 154 2.58 0.24 3.90
N LEU A 155 1.44 0.61 3.32
CA LEU A 155 1.03 0.17 1.99
C LEU A 155 2.00 0.67 0.92
N ALA A 156 2.39 1.94 0.99
CA ALA A 156 3.37 2.54 0.07
C ALA A 156 4.72 1.84 0.14
N LYS A 157 5.19 1.51 1.35
CA LYS A 157 6.49 0.86 1.55
C LYS A 157 6.48 -0.59 1.07
N ILE A 158 5.40 -1.33 1.32
CA ILE A 158 5.20 -2.70 0.81
C ILE A 158 5.19 -2.68 -0.73
N LEU A 159 4.45 -1.74 -1.34
CA LEU A 159 4.44 -1.60 -2.80
C LEU A 159 5.78 -1.19 -3.37
N HIS A 160 6.54 -0.34 -2.68
CA HIS A 160 7.88 0.03 -3.13
C HIS A 160 8.80 -1.20 -3.21
N VAL A 161 8.73 -2.12 -2.23
CA VAL A 161 9.45 -3.40 -2.31
C VAL A 161 8.96 -4.25 -3.48
N ALA A 162 7.64 -4.36 -3.67
CA ALA A 162 7.09 -5.09 -4.82
C ALA A 162 7.59 -4.51 -6.14
N PHE A 163 7.57 -3.18 -6.27
CA PHE A 163 8.04 -2.46 -7.44
C PHE A 163 9.51 -2.74 -7.74
N LEU A 164 10.39 -2.67 -6.74
CA LEU A 164 11.80 -3.04 -6.90
C LEU A 164 11.96 -4.50 -7.32
N ALA A 165 11.21 -5.41 -6.72
CA ALA A 165 11.33 -6.83 -7.01
C ALA A 165 10.95 -7.19 -8.46
N TYR A 166 9.89 -6.58 -9.01
CA TYR A 166 9.51 -6.75 -10.41
C TYR A 166 10.29 -5.85 -11.39
N GLY A 167 11.09 -4.90 -10.87
CA GLY A 167 11.81 -3.91 -11.66
C GLY A 167 10.89 -2.88 -12.31
N VAL A 168 9.82 -2.49 -11.60
CA VAL A 168 8.95 -1.37 -11.97
C VAL A 168 9.72 -0.06 -11.89
N GLU A 169 9.49 0.83 -12.85
CA GLU A 169 10.10 2.15 -12.90
C GLU A 169 9.62 3.01 -11.73
N LEU A 170 10.60 3.49 -10.97
CA LEU A 170 10.40 4.36 -9.82
C LEU A 170 10.70 5.81 -10.19
N ASP A 171 9.79 6.70 -9.83
CA ASP A 171 9.95 8.14 -10.00
C ASP A 171 10.42 8.80 -8.71
N MET A 172 11.44 9.64 -8.84
CA MET A 172 12.04 10.44 -7.78
C MET A 172 11.52 11.89 -7.74
N GLY A 173 10.72 12.31 -8.74
CA GLY A 173 10.09 13.62 -8.80
C GLY A 173 8.97 13.79 -7.76
N HIS A 174 8.42 15.01 -7.65
CA HIS A 174 7.39 15.35 -6.67
C HIS A 174 6.04 14.64 -6.87
N THR A 175 5.82 14.01 -8.02
CA THR A 175 4.67 13.12 -8.26
C THR A 175 4.99 11.64 -8.04
N GLY A 176 6.21 11.33 -7.59
CA GLY A 176 6.75 9.98 -7.49
C GLY A 176 6.55 9.37 -6.11
N LEU A 177 6.23 8.07 -6.07
CA LEU A 177 5.98 7.35 -4.82
C LEU A 177 7.21 7.36 -3.91
N VAL A 178 8.41 7.22 -4.49
CA VAL A 178 9.66 7.16 -3.72
C VAL A 178 9.99 8.50 -3.08
N TYR A 179 9.67 9.61 -3.74
CA TYR A 179 9.86 10.95 -3.17
C TYR A 179 9.06 11.11 -1.87
N TRP A 180 7.77 10.77 -1.90
CA TRP A 180 6.90 10.90 -0.73
C TRP A 180 7.21 9.86 0.36
N ILE A 181 7.66 8.65 0.01
CA ILE A 181 8.18 7.68 0.99
C ILE A 181 9.39 8.26 1.73
N LYS A 182 10.38 8.80 1.01
CA LYS A 182 11.57 9.39 1.64
C LYS A 182 11.23 10.60 2.51
N ARG A 183 10.28 11.42 2.06
CA ARG A 183 9.75 12.55 2.85
C ARG A 183 9.11 12.05 4.14
N ALA A 184 8.26 11.03 4.06
CA ALA A 184 7.62 10.40 5.21
C ALA A 184 8.64 9.81 6.21
N GLU A 185 9.71 9.18 5.71
CA GLU A 185 10.78 8.63 6.57
C GLU A 185 11.59 9.72 7.27
N THR A 186 11.86 10.83 6.58
CA THR A 186 12.64 11.94 7.14
C THR A 186 11.84 12.69 8.21
N GLU A 187 10.54 12.86 7.98
CA GLU A 187 9.64 13.62 8.85
C GLU A 187 8.82 12.74 9.80
N VAL A 188 9.18 11.46 9.95
CA VAL A 188 8.45 10.53 10.83
C VAL A 188 8.39 11.00 12.28
N ARG A 189 9.35 11.83 12.70
CA ARG A 189 9.42 12.44 14.05
C ARG A 189 8.83 13.85 14.12
N THR A 190 8.29 14.41 13.03
CA THR A 190 7.75 15.77 13.06
C THR A 190 6.52 15.84 13.96
N ASP A 191 6.46 16.87 14.80
CA ASP A 191 5.26 17.22 15.57
C ASP A 191 4.44 18.32 14.86
N SER A 192 4.86 18.72 13.66
CA SER A 192 4.08 19.64 12.83
C SER A 192 2.91 18.90 12.17
N LEU A 193 1.71 19.21 12.65
CA LEU A 193 0.46 18.64 12.13
C LEU A 193 0.25 18.96 10.64
N SER A 194 0.56 20.19 10.21
CA SER A 194 0.44 20.59 8.80
C SER A 194 1.39 19.81 7.90
N GLN A 195 2.64 19.61 8.32
CA GLN A 195 3.60 18.79 7.56
C GLN A 195 3.15 17.34 7.46
N LEU A 196 2.63 16.74 8.54
CA LEU A 196 2.08 15.39 8.51
C LEU A 196 0.91 15.28 7.51
N ILE A 197 -0.04 16.22 7.53
CA ILE A 197 -1.17 16.22 6.60
C ILE A 197 -0.68 16.29 5.14
N VAL A 198 0.23 17.21 4.81
CA VAL A 198 0.78 17.32 3.44
C VAL A 198 1.41 16.01 2.99
N ILE A 199 2.21 15.37 3.85
CA ILE A 199 2.85 14.10 3.51
C ILE A 199 1.81 13.00 3.30
N VAL A 200 0.82 12.90 4.20
CA VAL A 200 -0.24 11.89 4.15
C VAL A 200 -1.08 12.02 2.88
N GLU A 201 -1.56 13.23 2.56
CA GLU A 201 -2.39 13.49 1.38
C GLU A 201 -1.64 13.14 0.10
N ASN A 202 -0.42 13.69 -0.08
CA ASN A 202 0.32 13.44 -1.31
C ASN A 202 0.78 11.98 -1.44
N LEU A 203 1.17 11.33 -0.33
CA LEU A 203 1.51 9.92 -0.36
C LEU A 203 0.30 9.06 -0.69
N PHE A 204 -0.90 9.38 -0.17
CA PHE A 204 -2.15 8.71 -0.52
C PHE A 204 -2.44 8.80 -2.02
N TYR A 205 -2.47 10.01 -2.58
CA TYR A 205 -2.80 10.21 -3.99
C TYR A 205 -1.77 9.58 -4.93
N THR A 206 -0.49 9.65 -4.57
CA THR A 206 0.58 8.98 -5.32
C THR A 206 0.45 7.45 -5.25
N LEU A 207 0.13 6.93 -4.07
CA LEU A 207 -0.06 5.49 -3.87
C LEU A 207 -1.27 4.99 -4.66
N TYR A 208 -2.41 5.66 -4.51
CA TYR A 208 -3.67 5.32 -5.17
C TYR A 208 -3.53 5.29 -6.69
N SER A 209 -2.97 6.36 -7.26
CA SER A 209 -2.72 6.47 -8.70
C SER A 209 -1.86 5.31 -9.23
N ARG A 210 -0.80 4.95 -8.50
CA ARG A 210 0.08 3.84 -8.87
C ARG A 210 -0.57 2.47 -8.72
N VAL A 211 -1.34 2.23 -7.67
CA VAL A 211 -2.08 0.96 -7.48
C VAL A 211 -2.99 0.71 -8.69
N VAL A 212 -3.84 1.68 -9.03
CA VAL A 212 -4.83 1.52 -10.11
C VAL A 212 -4.15 1.28 -11.47
N LEU A 213 -3.11 2.05 -11.81
CA LEU A 213 -2.40 1.86 -13.09
C LEU A 213 -1.69 0.51 -13.18
N GLU A 214 -1.02 0.10 -12.11
CA GLU A 214 -0.27 -1.16 -12.10
C GLU A 214 -1.20 -2.37 -12.03
N MET A 215 -2.39 -2.27 -11.42
CA MET A 215 -3.40 -3.32 -11.50
C MET A 215 -3.80 -3.62 -12.95
N ALA A 216 -3.93 -2.60 -13.80
CA ALA A 216 -4.21 -2.78 -15.24
C ALA A 216 -3.09 -3.57 -15.92
N ALA A 217 -1.84 -3.23 -15.62
CA ALA A 217 -0.68 -3.93 -16.14
C ALA A 217 -0.59 -5.38 -15.65
N ILE A 218 -0.87 -5.64 -14.37
CA ILE A 218 -0.85 -6.98 -13.79
C ILE A 218 -1.96 -7.85 -14.39
N GLU A 219 -3.18 -7.34 -14.51
CA GLU A 219 -4.30 -8.08 -15.10
C GLU A 219 -4.03 -8.43 -16.58
N LEU A 220 -3.45 -7.51 -17.35
CA LEU A 220 -3.06 -7.77 -18.73
C LEU A 220 -2.03 -8.90 -18.82
N CYS A 221 -1.06 -8.92 -17.91
CA CYS A 221 -0.07 -10.00 -17.78
C CYS A 221 -0.74 -11.33 -17.41
N ALA A 222 -1.67 -11.32 -16.46
CA ALA A 222 -2.39 -12.49 -15.97
C ALA A 222 -3.24 -13.19 -17.04
N GLN A 223 -3.79 -12.43 -18.00
CA GLN A 223 -4.56 -13.00 -19.11
C GLN A 223 -3.70 -13.87 -20.04
N PHE A 224 -2.38 -13.65 -20.06
CA PHE A 224 -1.47 -14.47 -20.85
C PHE A 224 -1.11 -15.76 -20.10
N LYS A 225 -1.81 -16.84 -20.44
CA LYS A 225 -1.59 -18.16 -19.85
C LYS A 225 -0.27 -18.79 -20.33
N MET A 226 0.82 -18.42 -19.69
CA MET A 226 2.11 -19.08 -19.86
C MET A 226 2.29 -20.15 -18.78
N GLU A 227 2.47 -21.41 -19.18
CA GLU A 227 2.83 -22.49 -18.26
C GLU A 227 4.26 -22.29 -17.76
N SER A 228 4.44 -21.55 -16.67
CA SER A 228 5.73 -21.51 -15.98
C SER A 228 5.93 -22.80 -15.20
N ARG A 229 6.95 -23.58 -15.59
CA ARG A 229 7.40 -24.71 -14.76
C ARG A 229 8.00 -24.16 -13.46
N PRO A 230 7.60 -24.67 -12.28
CA PRO A 230 8.20 -24.23 -11.03
C PRO A 230 9.69 -24.59 -11.03
N LEU A 231 10.55 -23.57 -10.91
CA LEU A 231 11.98 -23.75 -10.70
C LEU A 231 12.17 -24.45 -9.35
N THR A 232 12.65 -25.69 -9.38
CA THR A 232 12.84 -26.57 -8.21
C THR A 232 14.08 -26.22 -7.39
N ASN A 233 14.45 -24.94 -7.26
CA ASN A 233 15.50 -24.56 -6.33
C ASN A 233 14.88 -24.19 -4.97
N ARG A 234 15.08 -25.06 -3.97
CA ARG A 234 14.29 -25.11 -2.73
C ARG A 234 14.58 -23.99 -1.72
N HIS A 235 15.52 -23.08 -2.01
CA HIS A 235 16.03 -22.10 -1.04
C HIS A 235 15.99 -20.64 -1.50
N GLN A 236 15.46 -20.36 -2.69
CA GLN A 236 15.35 -19.00 -3.22
C GLN A 236 13.92 -18.47 -3.08
N PHE A 237 13.79 -17.22 -2.68
CA PHE A 237 12.51 -16.51 -2.72
C PHE A 237 12.09 -16.29 -4.18
N TYR A 238 10.86 -16.69 -4.51
CA TYR A 238 10.26 -16.46 -5.82
C TYR A 238 9.09 -15.50 -5.70
N LEU A 239 8.95 -14.65 -6.70
CA LEU A 239 7.83 -13.74 -6.83
C LEU A 239 6.54 -14.50 -7.17
N PRO A 240 5.38 -14.01 -6.72
CA PRO A 240 4.11 -14.62 -7.04
C PRO A 240 3.81 -14.47 -8.54
N ASP A 241 2.92 -15.33 -9.04
CA ASP A 241 2.36 -15.15 -10.38
C ASP A 241 1.46 -13.88 -10.45
N PRO A 242 1.17 -13.39 -11.67
CA PRO A 242 0.35 -12.21 -11.87
C PRO A 242 -1.05 -12.28 -11.22
N ASP A 243 -1.71 -13.45 -11.20
CA ASP A 243 -3.03 -13.60 -10.57
C ASP A 243 -2.97 -13.32 -9.07
N HIS A 244 -2.00 -13.93 -8.38
CA HIS A 244 -1.80 -13.69 -6.94
C HIS A 244 -1.32 -12.25 -6.68
N MET A 245 -0.51 -11.69 -7.57
CA MET A 245 -0.07 -10.30 -7.46
C MET A 245 -1.24 -9.31 -7.60
N TYR A 246 -2.18 -9.58 -8.52
CA TYR A 246 -3.38 -8.77 -8.70
C TYR A 246 -4.23 -8.77 -7.43
N ARG A 247 -4.38 -9.92 -6.78
CA ARG A 247 -5.11 -10.03 -5.50
C ARG A 247 -4.46 -9.21 -4.38
N ILE A 248 -3.13 -9.20 -4.31
CA ILE A 248 -2.40 -8.34 -3.35
C ILE A 248 -2.72 -6.86 -3.62
N PHE A 249 -2.67 -6.43 -4.87
CA PHE A 249 -2.96 -5.04 -5.23
C PHE A 249 -4.43 -4.67 -4.99
N LEU A 250 -5.35 -5.59 -5.25
CA LEU A 250 -6.77 -5.42 -4.95
C LEU A 250 -7.00 -5.25 -3.45
N ALA A 251 -6.39 -6.09 -2.61
CA ALA A 251 -6.49 -5.95 -1.15
C ALA A 251 -5.94 -4.60 -0.66
N ILE A 252 -4.85 -4.12 -1.26
CA ILE A 252 -4.31 -2.77 -0.98
C ILE A 252 -5.30 -1.68 -1.40
N LYS A 253 -5.91 -1.82 -2.58
CA LYS A 253 -6.93 -0.88 -3.08
C LYS A 253 -8.16 -0.86 -2.17
N ASP A 254 -8.63 -2.02 -1.71
CA ASP A 254 -9.78 -2.13 -0.81
C ASP A 254 -9.52 -1.42 0.53
N VAL A 255 -8.30 -1.49 1.06
CA VAL A 255 -7.92 -0.70 2.24
C VAL A 255 -7.96 0.80 1.91
N LEU A 256 -7.43 1.24 0.77
CA LEU A 256 -7.43 2.65 0.38
C LEU A 256 -8.83 3.22 0.11
N ASP A 257 -9.73 2.41 -0.44
CA ASP A 257 -11.14 2.76 -0.69
C ASP A 257 -11.99 2.72 0.58
N SER A 258 -11.44 2.20 1.69
CA SER A 258 -12.16 2.15 2.97
C SER A 258 -12.60 3.55 3.39
N PRO A 259 -13.86 3.73 3.86
CA PRO A 259 -14.32 4.99 4.44
C PRO A 259 -13.52 5.45 5.65
N SER A 260 -12.66 4.59 6.22
CA SER A 260 -11.73 4.93 7.30
C SER A 260 -10.47 5.66 6.81
N MET A 261 -10.14 5.55 5.52
CA MET A 261 -8.94 6.13 4.92
C MET A 261 -9.18 7.50 4.31
N SER A 262 -10.21 7.62 3.47
CA SER A 262 -10.56 8.86 2.77
C SER A 262 -12.01 9.22 3.01
N GLU A 263 -12.30 10.52 3.17
CA GLU A 263 -13.68 11.02 3.20
C GLU A 263 -14.24 11.16 1.78
N LYS A 264 -13.40 11.65 0.87
CA LYS A 264 -13.72 11.82 -0.55
C LYS A 264 -12.44 11.69 -1.37
N LEU A 265 -12.51 10.91 -2.44
CA LEU A 265 -11.43 10.82 -3.42
C LEU A 265 -11.52 11.98 -4.42
N TYR A 266 -10.48 12.81 -4.51
CA TYR A 266 -10.38 13.82 -5.55
C TYR A 266 -9.80 13.22 -6.84
N GLU A 267 -10.69 12.76 -7.72
CA GLU A 267 -10.33 12.11 -9.00
C GLU A 267 -9.36 12.95 -9.84
N GLY A 268 -9.56 14.28 -9.94
CA GLY A 268 -8.67 15.18 -10.68
C GLY A 268 -7.21 15.15 -10.21
N VAL A 269 -6.98 14.98 -8.90
CA VAL A 269 -5.64 14.82 -8.33
C VAL A 269 -5.07 13.48 -8.76
N VAL A 270 -5.83 12.39 -8.59
CA VAL A 270 -5.42 11.04 -9.03
C VAL A 270 -5.00 11.06 -10.50
N HIS A 271 -5.80 11.67 -11.38
CA HIS A 271 -5.51 11.76 -12.81
C HIS A 271 -4.22 12.53 -13.09
N THR A 272 -3.99 13.64 -12.38
CA THR A 272 -2.75 14.42 -12.54
C THR A 272 -1.52 13.58 -12.21
N TYR A 273 -1.56 12.80 -11.13
CA TYR A 273 -0.48 11.89 -10.75
C TYR A 273 -0.29 10.74 -11.76
N GLN A 274 -1.40 10.14 -12.22
CA GLN A 274 -1.39 9.07 -13.22
C GLN A 274 -0.80 9.56 -14.56
N GLU A 275 -1.30 10.67 -15.09
CA GLU A 275 -0.88 11.22 -16.38
C GLU A 275 0.58 11.66 -16.33
N SER A 276 1.00 12.28 -15.23
CA SER A 276 2.39 12.68 -15.00
C SER A 276 3.34 11.47 -15.07
N TYR A 277 2.96 10.33 -14.46
CA TYR A 277 3.74 9.10 -14.54
C TYR A 277 3.79 8.52 -15.96
N ILE A 278 2.64 8.40 -16.63
CA ILE A 278 2.58 7.85 -18.00
C ILE A 278 3.38 8.71 -18.98
N ARG A 279 3.26 10.04 -18.90
CA ARG A 279 4.03 10.96 -19.76
C ARG A 279 5.53 10.75 -19.61
N ARG A 280 6.04 10.63 -18.38
CA ARG A 280 7.47 10.36 -18.14
C ARG A 280 7.93 9.03 -18.71
N LEU A 281 7.11 7.98 -18.60
CA LEU A 281 7.43 6.70 -19.20
C LEU A 281 7.48 6.80 -20.73
N LEU A 282 6.52 7.50 -21.34
CA LEU A 282 6.51 7.73 -22.78
C LEU A 282 7.76 8.47 -23.25
N ASP A 283 8.17 9.54 -22.55
CA ASP A 283 9.37 10.30 -22.89
C ASP A 283 10.61 9.38 -22.87
N LYS A 284 10.74 8.59 -21.80
CA LYS A 284 11.87 7.65 -21.62
C LYS A 284 11.92 6.55 -22.69
N GLU A 285 10.78 5.99 -23.07
CA GLU A 285 10.72 4.95 -24.10
C GLU A 285 10.87 5.56 -25.52
N THR A 286 10.42 6.79 -25.74
CA THR A 286 10.67 7.52 -26.99
C THR A 286 12.18 7.75 -27.19
N ASP A 287 12.90 8.09 -26.13
CA ASP A 287 14.37 8.29 -26.18
C ASP A 287 15.15 6.99 -26.43
N ARG A 288 14.64 5.86 -25.91
CA ARG A 288 15.29 4.54 -26.06
C ARG A 288 14.90 3.81 -27.34
N GLY A 289 13.77 4.17 -27.93
CA GLY A 289 13.09 3.42 -28.96
C GLY A 289 12.39 2.19 -28.38
N PHE A 290 11.17 1.90 -28.84
CA PHE A 290 10.46 0.68 -28.44
C PHE A 290 11.20 -0.55 -28.97
N ASN A 291 11.62 -1.44 -28.06
CA ASN A 291 12.22 -2.70 -28.45
C ASN A 291 11.15 -3.61 -29.10
N ILE A 292 11.47 -4.18 -30.25
CA ILE A 292 10.57 -5.00 -31.08
C ILE A 292 10.69 -6.50 -30.74
N GLU A 293 11.69 -6.91 -29.94
CA GLU A 293 11.87 -8.31 -29.57
C GLU A 293 10.72 -8.79 -28.67
N ASP A 294 9.81 -9.57 -29.26
CA ASP A 294 8.66 -10.21 -28.61
C ASP A 294 8.85 -11.73 -28.62
N MET A 295 9.85 -12.22 -27.87
CA MET A 295 10.30 -13.63 -27.91
C MET A 295 9.19 -14.64 -27.62
N LEU A 296 8.15 -14.24 -26.87
CA LEU A 296 7.06 -15.11 -26.43
C LEU A 296 5.71 -14.75 -27.07
N GLY A 297 5.67 -13.77 -27.99
CA GLY A 297 4.43 -13.28 -28.58
C GLY A 297 3.54 -12.48 -27.61
N TYR A 298 4.04 -12.19 -26.40
CA TYR A 298 3.29 -11.49 -25.36
C TYR A 298 2.96 -10.07 -25.75
N ARG A 299 3.92 -9.30 -26.30
CA ARG A 299 3.66 -7.89 -26.62
C ARG A 299 2.58 -7.77 -27.68
N ARG A 300 2.58 -8.62 -28.70
CA ARG A 300 1.50 -8.69 -29.69
C ARG A 300 0.16 -9.06 -29.08
N PHE A 301 0.14 -10.04 -28.18
CA PHE A 301 -1.06 -10.39 -27.42
C PHE A 301 -1.58 -9.19 -26.61
N ALA A 302 -0.74 -8.58 -25.78
CA ALA A 302 -1.10 -7.45 -24.93
C ALA A 302 -1.63 -6.27 -25.75
N MET A 303 -0.94 -5.92 -26.85
CA MET A 303 -1.39 -4.86 -27.76
C MET A 303 -2.74 -5.19 -28.41
N SER A 304 -3.00 -6.46 -28.77
CA SER A 304 -4.29 -6.85 -29.34
C SER A 304 -5.45 -6.62 -28.37
N ILE A 305 -5.24 -6.94 -27.08
CA ILE A 305 -6.23 -6.72 -26.02
C ILE A 305 -6.45 -5.22 -25.77
N VAL A 306 -5.38 -4.42 -25.68
CA VAL A 306 -5.49 -2.98 -25.40
C VAL A 306 -6.12 -2.22 -26.58
N ASN A 307 -5.82 -2.61 -27.82
CA ASN A 307 -6.40 -1.98 -29.01
C ASN A 307 -7.87 -2.37 -29.24
N GLU A 308 -8.34 -3.46 -28.63
CA GLU A 308 -9.74 -3.85 -28.68
C GLU A 308 -10.58 -2.97 -27.75
N LYS A 309 -11.08 -1.85 -28.27
CA LYS A 309 -11.85 -0.86 -27.50
C LYS A 309 -13.15 -1.40 -26.88
N THR A 310 -13.77 -2.38 -27.53
CA THR A 310 -14.99 -3.03 -27.03
C THR A 310 -14.70 -4.22 -26.10
N GLY A 311 -13.42 -4.56 -25.90
CA GLY A 311 -13.01 -5.66 -25.04
C GLY A 311 -13.31 -5.37 -23.56
N THR A 312 -13.57 -6.42 -22.79
CA THR A 312 -13.88 -6.32 -21.36
C THR A 312 -12.76 -5.65 -20.56
N PHE A 313 -11.50 -5.93 -20.92
CA PHE A 313 -10.33 -5.30 -20.33
C PHE A 313 -10.34 -3.77 -20.54
N THR A 314 -10.46 -3.32 -21.79
CA THR A 314 -10.42 -1.89 -22.13
C THR A 314 -11.61 -1.14 -21.54
N GLN A 315 -12.82 -1.71 -21.62
CA GLN A 315 -14.01 -1.10 -21.01
C GLN A 315 -13.86 -0.91 -19.50
N LYS A 316 -13.32 -1.92 -18.80
CA LYS A 316 -13.06 -1.85 -17.35
C LYS A 316 -12.06 -0.73 -17.02
N TRP A 317 -10.92 -0.70 -17.69
CA TRP A 317 -9.85 0.24 -17.35
C TRP A 317 -10.11 1.67 -17.83
N SER A 318 -10.84 1.86 -18.94
CA SER A 318 -11.34 3.18 -19.34
C SER A 318 -12.34 3.76 -18.34
N ALA A 319 -13.09 2.93 -17.61
CA ALA A 319 -14.00 3.40 -16.56
C ALA A 319 -13.26 3.83 -15.28
N LEU A 320 -12.08 3.26 -15.00
CA LEU A 320 -11.28 3.54 -13.80
C LEU A 320 -10.17 4.58 -14.03
N ILE A 321 -9.72 4.72 -15.28
CA ILE A 321 -8.65 5.62 -15.71
C ILE A 321 -9.18 6.40 -16.93
N PRO A 322 -9.65 7.64 -16.78
CA PRO A 322 -10.33 8.41 -17.84
C PRO A 322 -9.51 8.63 -19.11
N PHE A 323 -8.19 8.63 -19.02
CA PHE A 323 -7.30 8.77 -20.18
C PHE A 323 -6.70 7.42 -20.63
N PHE A 324 -7.23 6.28 -20.17
CA PHE A 324 -6.69 4.96 -20.51
C PHE A 324 -6.58 4.75 -22.02
N GLU A 325 -7.59 5.17 -22.78
CA GLU A 325 -7.59 5.07 -24.25
C GLU A 325 -6.49 5.88 -24.94
N ASN A 326 -5.90 6.86 -24.24
CA ASN A 326 -4.79 7.67 -24.75
C ASN A 326 -3.42 7.06 -24.41
N ILE A 327 -3.37 6.00 -23.60
CA ILE A 327 -2.11 5.30 -23.30
C ILE A 327 -1.78 4.40 -24.49
N PRO A 328 -0.61 4.56 -25.14
CA PRO A 328 -0.21 3.70 -26.25
C PRO A 328 -0.18 2.22 -25.84
N ALA A 329 -0.69 1.35 -26.73
CA ALA A 329 -0.76 -0.08 -26.48
C ALA A 329 0.64 -0.69 -26.28
N GLU A 330 1.64 -0.17 -26.98
CA GLU A 330 3.05 -0.53 -26.86
C GLU A 330 3.57 -0.28 -25.44
N LEU A 331 3.19 0.87 -24.86
CA LEU A 331 3.59 1.20 -23.50
C LEU A 331 2.89 0.27 -22.49
N MET A 332 1.59 0.01 -22.66
CA MET A 332 0.88 -0.93 -21.77
C MET A 332 1.45 -2.36 -21.85
N ALA A 333 1.84 -2.81 -23.05
CA ALA A 333 2.52 -4.09 -23.23
C ALA A 333 3.86 -4.11 -22.47
N LEU A 334 4.66 -3.04 -22.55
CA LEU A 334 5.95 -2.93 -21.86
C LEU A 334 5.79 -2.90 -20.32
N ILE A 335 4.86 -2.10 -19.80
CA ILE A 335 4.61 -2.00 -18.36
C ILE A 335 4.10 -3.34 -17.81
N SER A 336 3.27 -4.06 -18.55
CA SER A 336 2.71 -5.34 -18.09
C SER A 336 3.69 -6.52 -18.15
N GLU A 337 4.62 -6.53 -19.11
CA GLU A 337 5.58 -7.62 -19.31
C GLU A 337 6.48 -7.88 -18.09
N LYS A 338 6.78 -6.84 -17.30
CA LYS A 338 7.64 -6.98 -16.10
C LYS A 338 7.09 -7.97 -15.08
N TYR A 339 5.78 -8.24 -15.07
CA TYR A 339 5.14 -9.15 -14.14
C TYR A 339 5.33 -10.64 -14.47
N PHE A 340 6.01 -10.99 -15.57
CA PHE A 340 6.53 -12.35 -15.79
C PHE A 340 7.76 -12.68 -14.94
N THR A 341 8.34 -11.69 -14.27
CA THR A 341 9.55 -11.87 -13.46
C THR A 341 9.27 -12.81 -12.28
N VAL A 342 9.94 -13.97 -12.25
CA VAL A 342 9.79 -14.96 -11.16
C VAL A 342 10.87 -14.80 -10.08
N VAL A 343 12.02 -14.22 -10.42
CA VAL A 343 13.13 -13.97 -9.48
C VAL A 343 13.26 -12.46 -9.25
N PRO A 344 13.32 -11.98 -8.00
CA PRO A 344 13.46 -10.55 -7.72
C PRO A 344 14.64 -9.91 -8.47
N LYS A 345 14.37 -8.82 -9.22
CA LYS A 345 15.40 -8.04 -9.93
C LYS A 345 16.24 -7.20 -8.98
N ILE A 346 15.59 -6.53 -8.03
CA ILE A 346 16.24 -5.71 -7.02
C ILE A 346 15.70 -6.13 -5.65
N VAL A 347 16.61 -6.47 -4.74
CA VAL A 347 16.28 -6.73 -3.34
C VAL A 347 16.65 -5.50 -2.54
N LEU A 348 15.67 -4.89 -1.88
CA LEU A 348 15.89 -3.71 -1.06
C LEU A 348 16.75 -4.05 0.15
N GLU A 349 17.81 -3.29 0.36
CA GLU A 349 18.70 -3.44 1.52
C GLU A 349 17.99 -3.07 2.81
N GLY A 350 18.09 -3.97 3.79
CA GLY A 350 17.45 -3.85 5.09
C GLY A 350 18.39 -3.36 6.19
N ASP A 351 18.04 -3.65 7.43
CA ASP A 351 18.81 -3.33 8.62
C ASP A 351 19.87 -4.42 8.91
N MET A 352 19.52 -5.69 8.72
CA MET A 352 20.40 -6.84 8.97
C MET A 352 20.47 -7.75 7.74
N THR A 353 21.65 -8.31 7.50
CA THR A 353 21.84 -9.40 6.54
C THR A 353 21.36 -10.74 7.12
N ALA A 354 21.16 -11.76 6.28
CA ALA A 354 20.76 -13.09 6.74
C ALA A 354 21.82 -13.73 7.67
N LEU A 355 23.10 -13.40 7.49
CA LEU A 355 24.22 -13.91 8.29
C LEU A 355 24.26 -13.33 9.70
N GLU A 356 23.72 -12.12 9.89
CA GLU A 356 23.65 -11.46 11.19
C GLU A 356 22.45 -11.92 12.03
N LEU A 357 21.55 -12.72 11.44
CA LEU A 357 20.41 -13.26 12.17
C LEU A 357 20.88 -14.31 13.17
N PRO A 358 20.26 -14.34 14.38
CA PRO A 358 20.67 -15.24 15.46
C PRO A 358 20.17 -16.67 15.25
N PHE A 359 20.42 -17.25 14.08
CA PHE A 359 20.14 -18.65 13.79
C PHE A 359 21.06 -19.56 14.60
N ILE A 360 20.53 -20.72 14.98
CA ILE A 360 21.32 -21.78 15.58
C ILE A 360 22.04 -22.51 14.44
N ASP A 361 23.37 -22.55 14.50
CA ASP A 361 24.14 -23.36 13.57
C ASP A 361 23.98 -24.83 13.94
N ILE A 362 23.22 -25.55 13.11
CA ILE A 362 22.92 -26.97 13.29
C ILE A 362 24.21 -27.80 13.25
N LYS A 363 25.25 -27.35 12.54
CA LYS A 363 26.52 -28.10 12.42
C LYS A 363 27.34 -28.09 13.71
N THR A 364 27.12 -27.11 14.57
CA THR A 364 27.83 -26.96 15.85
C THR A 364 26.96 -27.34 17.05
N ALA A 365 25.70 -27.71 16.82
CA ALA A 365 24.79 -28.19 17.86
C ALA A 365 25.22 -29.56 18.41
N ASP A 366 24.98 -29.80 19.70
CA ASP A 366 25.18 -31.12 20.33
C ASP A 366 24.34 -32.18 19.60
N PHE A 367 25.03 -33.17 19.04
CA PHE A 367 24.44 -34.25 18.25
C PHE A 367 23.31 -34.97 19.01
N ASN A 368 23.52 -35.29 20.29
CA ASN A 368 22.53 -36.03 21.08
C ASN A 368 21.28 -35.18 21.36
N LEU A 369 21.47 -33.88 21.56
CA LEU A 369 20.37 -32.95 21.74
C LEU A 369 19.59 -32.77 20.43
N TRP A 370 20.30 -32.65 19.31
CA TRP A 370 19.70 -32.45 18.00
C TRP A 370 18.91 -33.68 17.54
N GLU A 371 19.42 -34.89 17.76
CA GLU A 371 18.69 -36.13 17.46
C GLU A 371 17.36 -36.20 18.24
N ARG A 372 17.36 -35.82 19.52
CA ARG A 372 16.12 -35.74 20.32
C ARG A 372 15.14 -34.70 19.75
N GLU A 373 15.63 -33.58 19.26
CA GLU A 373 14.80 -32.56 18.61
C GLU A 373 14.19 -33.05 17.30
N ILE A 374 14.94 -33.79 16.48
CA ILE A 374 14.42 -34.43 15.25
C ILE A 374 13.30 -35.41 15.58
N VAL A 375 13.49 -36.27 16.60
CA VAL A 375 12.45 -37.22 17.04
C VAL A 375 11.19 -36.48 17.48
N LYS A 376 11.32 -35.37 18.23
CA LYS A 376 10.18 -34.53 18.62
C LYS A 376 9.50 -33.92 17.39
N ASP A 377 10.24 -33.44 16.41
CA ASP A 377 9.69 -32.82 15.21
C ASP A 377 8.87 -33.83 14.39
N HIS A 378 9.34 -35.08 14.26
CA HIS A 378 8.57 -36.16 13.64
C HIS A 378 7.29 -36.50 14.42
N ARG A 379 7.36 -36.57 15.75
CA ARG A 379 6.17 -36.80 16.59
C ARG A 379 5.15 -35.68 16.44
N GLN A 380 5.59 -34.42 16.42
CA GLN A 380 4.71 -33.27 16.21
C GLN A 380 4.07 -33.30 14.82
N ALA A 381 4.84 -33.61 13.77
CA ALA A 381 4.29 -33.71 12.43
C ALA A 381 3.31 -34.88 12.28
N ALA A 382 3.58 -36.02 12.93
CA ALA A 382 2.65 -37.14 12.98
C ALA A 382 1.36 -36.77 13.71
N LEU A 383 1.45 -36.10 14.87
CA LEU A 383 0.29 -35.62 15.61
C LEU A 383 -0.52 -34.62 14.79
N ALA A 384 0.15 -33.63 14.16
CA ALA A 384 -0.52 -32.67 13.29
C ALA A 384 -1.29 -33.35 12.16
N LYS A 385 -0.70 -34.36 11.50
CA LYS A 385 -1.38 -35.16 10.47
C LYS A 385 -2.60 -35.91 11.01
N LEU A 386 -2.48 -36.51 12.20
CA LEU A 386 -3.60 -37.22 12.85
C LEU A 386 -4.75 -36.28 13.24
N GLU A 387 -4.43 -35.05 13.65
CA GLU A 387 -5.42 -34.01 14.01
C GLU A 387 -5.95 -33.23 12.79
N GLY A 388 -5.43 -33.49 11.58
CA GLY A 388 -5.78 -32.71 10.39
C GLY A 388 -5.27 -31.26 10.41
N LYS A 389 -4.24 -30.99 11.21
CA LYS A 389 -3.58 -29.67 11.36
C LYS A 389 -2.24 -29.63 10.63
N PHE A 390 -1.65 -28.44 10.56
CA PHE A 390 -0.27 -28.26 10.11
C PHE A 390 0.71 -28.19 11.29
N VAL A 391 1.95 -28.66 11.11
CA VAL A 391 2.96 -28.69 12.18
C VAL A 391 3.26 -27.28 12.74
N GLY A 392 3.18 -26.25 11.90
CA GLY A 392 3.38 -24.87 12.32
C GLY A 392 2.26 -24.35 13.24
N GLU A 393 1.05 -24.85 13.05
CA GLU A 393 -0.12 -24.52 13.89
C GLU A 393 -0.04 -25.17 15.25
N LEU A 394 0.22 -26.48 15.29
CA LEU A 394 0.43 -27.20 16.54
C LEU A 394 1.53 -26.56 17.41
N ARG A 395 2.65 -26.14 16.78
CA ARG A 395 3.75 -25.46 17.50
C ARG A 395 3.38 -24.11 18.09
N ARG A 396 2.39 -23.40 17.56
CA ARG A 396 1.86 -22.15 18.16
C ARG A 396 0.94 -22.44 19.35
N GLU A 397 0.24 -23.55 19.34
CA GLU A 397 -0.65 -23.98 20.43
C GLU A 397 0.14 -24.51 21.64
N GLU A 398 1.28 -25.20 21.41
CA GLU A 398 2.09 -25.81 22.46
C GLU A 398 2.78 -24.83 23.44
N GLY A 399 2.67 -23.51 23.25
CA GLY A 399 3.22 -22.50 24.16
C GLY A 399 4.75 -22.42 24.22
N LYS A 400 5.47 -23.15 23.36
CA LYS A 400 6.93 -23.03 23.21
C LYS A 400 7.30 -21.65 22.63
N SER A 401 8.51 -21.19 22.95
CA SER A 401 9.02 -19.93 22.38
C SER A 401 9.12 -20.02 20.85
N LEU A 402 8.23 -19.33 20.14
CA LEU A 402 8.22 -19.25 18.69
C LEU A 402 9.52 -18.67 18.13
N LEU A 403 10.11 -17.72 18.87
CA LEU A 403 11.41 -17.15 18.53
C LEU A 403 12.49 -18.22 18.50
N TYR A 404 12.53 -19.09 19.52
CA TYR A 404 13.49 -20.19 19.57
C TYR A 404 13.30 -21.18 18.42
N LEU A 405 12.04 -21.56 18.12
CA LEU A 405 11.72 -22.44 17.00
C LEU A 405 12.16 -21.82 15.65
N ALA A 406 11.93 -20.53 15.44
CA ALA A 406 12.38 -19.85 14.22
C ALA A 406 13.91 -19.80 14.09
N LYS A 407 14.65 -19.63 15.21
CA LYS A 407 16.12 -19.72 15.23
C LYS A 407 16.64 -21.10 14.84
N GLN A 408 15.86 -22.15 15.09
CA GLN A 408 16.13 -23.53 14.66
C GLN A 408 15.63 -23.84 13.23
N HIS A 409 15.20 -22.83 12.46
CA HIS A 409 14.57 -22.99 11.15
C HIS A 409 13.28 -23.83 11.15
N LYS A 410 12.63 -24.01 12.30
CA LYS A 410 11.39 -24.78 12.41
C LYS A 410 10.20 -23.97 11.88
N CYS A 411 9.27 -24.67 11.22
CA CYS A 411 8.03 -24.05 10.75
C CYS A 411 7.12 -23.66 11.92
N ILE A 412 6.72 -22.39 11.95
CA ILE A 412 5.73 -21.81 12.88
C ILE A 412 4.61 -21.06 12.14
N CYS A 413 4.50 -21.27 10.83
CA CYS A 413 3.61 -20.50 9.96
C CYS A 413 2.13 -20.90 10.10
N ALA A 414 1.25 -19.93 9.88
CA ALA A 414 -0.21 -20.15 9.85
C ALA A 414 -0.61 -21.15 8.75
N PRO A 415 -1.78 -21.82 8.88
CA PRO A 415 -2.26 -22.81 7.90
C PRO A 415 -2.29 -22.27 6.47
N VAL A 416 -2.64 -20.99 6.30
CA VAL A 416 -2.73 -20.28 5.02
C VAL A 416 -1.38 -20.08 4.32
N CYS A 417 -0.26 -20.35 4.99
CA CYS A 417 1.06 -20.23 4.41
C CYS A 417 1.33 -21.39 3.43
N ARG A 418 1.93 -21.09 2.28
CA ARG A 418 2.30 -22.05 1.24
C ARG A 418 3.26 -23.15 1.72
N CYS A 419 4.06 -22.90 2.75
CA CYS A 419 4.98 -23.90 3.29
C CYS A 419 4.30 -24.94 4.20
N SER A 420 3.06 -24.70 4.64
CA SER A 420 2.42 -25.46 5.74
C SER A 420 2.36 -26.97 5.45
N ILE A 421 1.94 -27.35 4.24
CA ILE A 421 1.86 -28.75 3.79
C ILE A 421 3.26 -29.39 3.75
N GLU A 422 4.19 -28.78 3.04
CA GLU A 422 5.52 -29.37 2.80
C GLU A 422 6.34 -29.46 4.10
N CYS A 423 6.26 -28.45 4.98
CA CYS A 423 6.88 -28.49 6.30
C CYS A 423 6.25 -29.54 7.23
N THR A 424 4.95 -29.85 7.06
CA THR A 424 4.27 -30.92 7.82
C THR A 424 4.64 -32.30 7.29
N ASN A 425 4.85 -32.43 5.98
CA ASN A 425 5.23 -33.69 5.36
C ASN A 425 6.72 -34.02 5.56
N SER A 426 7.57 -33.02 5.67
CA SER A 426 9.02 -33.16 5.87
C SER A 426 9.48 -32.32 7.07
N PRO A 427 9.29 -32.79 8.32
CA PRO A 427 9.54 -31.98 9.53
C PRO A 427 11.00 -31.58 9.75
N GLU A 428 11.95 -32.33 9.19
CA GLU A 428 13.39 -32.02 9.25
C GLU A 428 13.81 -30.89 8.29
N ARG A 429 12.94 -30.55 7.32
CA ARG A 429 13.22 -29.49 6.36
C ARG A 429 13.35 -28.14 7.08
N LEU A 430 14.35 -27.36 6.70
CA LEU A 430 14.44 -25.94 7.08
C LEU A 430 13.26 -25.17 6.44
N CYS A 431 12.43 -24.57 7.29
CA CYS A 431 11.29 -23.81 6.83
C CYS A 431 11.76 -22.60 6.00
N PRO A 432 11.30 -22.42 4.73
CA PRO A 432 11.70 -21.27 3.91
C PRO A 432 11.20 -19.93 4.47
N CYS A 433 10.35 -19.98 5.49
CA CYS A 433 9.76 -18.81 6.13
C CYS A 433 10.50 -18.41 7.41
N SER A 434 11.46 -19.21 7.89
CA SER A 434 12.07 -18.98 9.21
C SER A 434 12.78 -17.64 9.31
N GLU A 435 13.47 -17.20 8.25
CA GLU A 435 14.14 -15.89 8.20
C GLU A 435 13.15 -14.75 8.37
N ARG A 436 12.09 -14.70 7.55
CA ARG A 436 11.10 -13.62 7.66
C ARG A 436 10.39 -13.63 9.01
N GLN A 437 10.08 -14.81 9.54
CA GLN A 437 9.45 -14.95 10.86
C GLN A 437 10.37 -14.45 11.97
N LEU A 438 11.66 -14.82 11.91
CA LEU A 438 12.66 -14.36 12.87
C LEU A 438 12.81 -12.83 12.82
N ARG A 439 12.91 -12.24 11.62
CA ARG A 439 12.97 -10.79 11.44
C ARG A 439 11.73 -10.07 11.99
N MET A 440 10.52 -10.56 11.71
CA MET A 440 9.28 -9.99 12.27
C MET A 440 9.28 -10.04 13.79
N MET A 441 9.65 -11.18 14.39
CA MET A 441 9.71 -11.31 15.84
C MET A 441 10.80 -10.44 16.47
N LEU A 442 11.96 -10.28 15.82
CA LEU A 442 13.01 -9.38 16.29
C LEU A 442 12.57 -7.91 16.23
N ALA A 443 11.89 -7.51 15.15
CA ALA A 443 11.29 -6.18 15.03
C ALA A 443 10.28 -5.94 16.16
N GLN A 444 9.34 -6.87 16.37
CA GLN A 444 8.32 -6.81 17.43
C GLN A 444 8.92 -6.68 18.84
N ASN A 445 9.90 -7.53 19.17
CA ASN A 445 10.51 -7.59 20.51
C ASN A 445 11.47 -6.43 20.83
N ARG A 446 11.83 -5.59 19.84
CA ARG A 446 12.71 -4.44 20.05
C ARG A 446 11.99 -3.34 20.84
N LYS A 447 12.63 -2.80 21.88
CA LYS A 447 12.03 -1.80 22.79
C LYS A 447 12.07 -0.34 22.29
N GLY A 448 12.73 -0.05 21.17
CA GLY A 448 12.90 1.31 20.65
C GLY A 448 13.50 1.35 19.24
N PRO A 449 14.06 2.48 18.78
CA PRO A 449 14.64 2.60 17.44
C PRO A 449 15.78 1.60 17.18
N GLY A 450 16.54 1.25 18.21
CA GLY A 450 17.72 0.39 18.07
C GLY A 450 18.87 1.12 17.38
N ARG A 451 19.80 0.35 16.78
CA ARG A 451 21.03 0.87 16.17
C ARG A 451 20.89 1.35 14.72
N TYR A 452 19.80 0.98 14.05
CA TYR A 452 19.58 1.27 12.63
C TYR A 452 18.62 2.44 12.47
N ASN A 453 18.78 3.23 11.40
CA ASN A 453 17.85 4.32 11.08
C ASN A 453 16.46 3.76 10.70
N PHE A 454 15.44 4.63 10.76
CA PHE A 454 14.06 4.23 10.47
C PHE A 454 13.89 3.63 9.08
N ALA A 455 14.50 4.22 8.04
CA ALA A 455 14.37 3.76 6.66
C ALA A 455 14.87 2.32 6.47
N SER A 456 16.03 1.96 7.01
CA SER A 456 16.59 0.60 6.94
C SER A 456 15.71 -0.43 7.66
N ARG A 457 15.13 -0.05 8.81
CA ARG A 457 14.20 -0.92 9.55
C ARG A 457 12.89 -1.08 8.79
N ALA A 458 12.34 0.02 8.28
CA ALA A 458 11.14 0.03 7.45
C ALA A 458 11.32 -0.78 6.15
N ASN A 459 12.50 -0.75 5.53
CA ASN A 459 12.83 -1.62 4.39
C ASN A 459 12.73 -3.11 4.75
N THR A 460 13.26 -3.48 5.92
CA THR A 460 13.22 -4.86 6.41
C THR A 460 11.79 -5.29 6.70
N THR A 461 11.04 -4.46 7.41
CA THR A 461 9.60 -4.67 7.69
C THR A 461 8.81 -4.82 6.39
N ALA A 462 9.00 -3.90 5.43
CA ALA A 462 8.34 -3.96 4.14
C ALA A 462 8.63 -5.26 3.39
N ARG A 463 9.89 -5.71 3.42
CA ARG A 463 10.31 -6.94 2.76
C ARG A 463 9.65 -8.16 3.38
N VAL A 464 9.68 -8.30 4.70
CA VAL A 464 9.06 -9.46 5.37
C VAL A 464 7.53 -9.45 5.26
N CYS A 465 6.91 -8.28 5.22
CA CYS A 465 5.47 -8.13 4.98
C CYS A 465 5.11 -8.50 3.54
N PHE A 466 5.84 -7.99 2.55
CA PHE A 466 5.66 -8.36 1.15
C PHE A 466 5.82 -9.86 0.97
N GLU A 467 6.93 -10.44 1.43
CA GLU A 467 7.14 -11.89 1.42
C GLU A 467 5.98 -12.64 2.09
N SER A 468 5.48 -12.17 3.24
CA SER A 468 4.35 -12.81 3.91
C SER A 468 3.08 -12.84 3.05
N LEU A 469 2.78 -11.77 2.30
CA LEU A 469 1.66 -11.72 1.35
C LEU A 469 1.88 -12.69 0.17
N THR A 470 3.10 -12.77 -0.35
CA THR A 470 3.43 -13.68 -1.47
C THR A 470 3.40 -15.16 -1.09
N PHE A 471 3.61 -15.48 0.19
CA PHE A 471 3.60 -16.86 0.70
C PHE A 471 2.21 -17.34 1.12
N ILE A 472 1.16 -16.56 0.93
CA ILE A 472 -0.22 -17.03 1.13
C ILE A 472 -0.59 -18.01 0.01
N GLN A 473 -1.29 -19.10 0.34
CA GLN A 473 -1.74 -20.08 -0.64
C GLN A 473 -2.78 -19.47 -1.61
N ARG A 474 -2.76 -19.90 -2.88
CA ARG A 474 -3.63 -19.35 -3.93
C ARG A 474 -5.14 -19.56 -3.66
N ASN A 475 -5.51 -20.67 -3.04
CA ASN A 475 -6.90 -21.06 -2.77
C ASN A 475 -7.48 -20.46 -1.48
N VAL A 476 -6.75 -19.56 -0.82
CA VAL A 476 -7.23 -18.88 0.39
C VAL A 476 -8.17 -17.73 -0.02
N ARG A 477 -9.22 -17.46 0.78
CA ARG A 477 -10.17 -16.36 0.52
C ARG A 477 -9.52 -14.99 0.71
N ASP A 478 -10.04 -13.97 0.02
CA ASP A 478 -9.48 -12.61 0.06
C ASP A 478 -9.49 -11.99 1.47
N GLY A 479 -10.45 -12.34 2.34
CA GLY A 479 -10.47 -11.88 3.73
C GLY A 479 -9.21 -12.24 4.54
N GLN A 480 -8.57 -13.37 4.25
CA GLN A 480 -7.30 -13.75 4.92
C GLN A 480 -6.10 -12.96 4.38
N LEU A 481 -6.16 -12.52 3.12
CA LEU A 481 -5.15 -11.63 2.54
C LEU A 481 -5.25 -10.24 3.17
N LEU A 482 -6.48 -9.72 3.34
CA LEU A 482 -6.74 -8.48 4.06
C LEU A 482 -6.27 -8.56 5.51
N GLN A 483 -6.58 -9.63 6.23
CA GLN A 483 -6.08 -9.85 7.59
C GLN A 483 -4.54 -9.82 7.66
N LYS A 484 -3.85 -10.44 6.70
CA LYS A 484 -2.39 -10.41 6.63
C LYS A 484 -1.84 -9.02 6.30
N LEU A 485 -2.58 -8.22 5.54
CA LEU A 485 -2.24 -6.83 5.27
C LEU A 485 -2.43 -5.96 6.52
N GLU A 486 -3.47 -6.20 7.31
CA GLU A 486 -3.69 -5.55 8.62
C GLU A 486 -2.56 -5.87 9.60
N GLU A 487 -2.17 -7.15 9.74
CA GLU A 487 -1.01 -7.54 10.56
C GLU A 487 0.29 -6.83 10.11
N ALA A 488 0.45 -6.60 8.81
CA ALA A 488 1.58 -5.85 8.27
C ALA A 488 1.51 -4.37 8.65
N ILE A 489 0.33 -3.75 8.58
CA ILE A 489 0.08 -2.38 9.03
C ILE A 489 0.41 -2.22 10.52
N ASP A 490 -0.03 -3.16 11.36
CA ASP A 490 0.24 -3.15 12.80
C ASP A 490 1.75 -3.19 13.08
N LEU A 491 2.49 -3.99 12.30
CA LEU A 491 3.95 -4.08 12.43
C LEU A 491 4.65 -2.75 12.11
N PHE A 492 4.17 -2.03 11.09
CA PHE A 492 4.67 -0.69 10.77
C PHE A 492 4.26 0.35 11.80
N GLU A 493 3.03 0.32 12.31
CA GLU A 493 2.58 1.21 13.38
C GLU A 493 3.48 1.06 14.60
N MET A 494 3.81 -0.18 15.00
CA MET A 494 4.79 -0.44 16.06
C MET A 494 6.18 0.15 15.75
N GLU A 495 6.67 0.04 14.52
CA GLU A 495 7.97 0.61 14.11
C GLU A 495 7.97 2.14 14.14
N ILE A 496 6.87 2.78 13.71
CA ILE A 496 6.69 4.24 13.75
C ILE A 496 6.60 4.70 15.21
N MET A 497 5.86 3.99 16.06
CA MET A 497 5.79 4.29 17.49
C MET A 497 7.18 4.18 18.14
N LYS A 498 7.94 3.12 17.84
CA LYS A 498 9.32 2.98 18.33
C LYS A 498 10.23 4.13 17.89
N GLU A 499 10.01 4.68 16.71
CA GLU A 499 10.80 5.79 16.17
C GLU A 499 10.43 7.15 16.77
N ARG A 500 9.14 7.34 17.12
CA ARG A 500 8.60 8.58 17.69
C ARG A 500 8.66 8.63 19.21
N SER A 501 8.60 7.49 19.89
CA SER A 501 8.72 7.44 21.34
C SER A 501 10.13 7.87 21.73
N PRO A 502 10.30 8.90 22.58
CA PRO A 502 11.57 9.11 23.24
C PRO A 502 11.92 7.82 23.99
N LEU A 503 13.19 7.43 23.99
CA LEU A 503 13.71 6.35 24.84
C LEU A 503 13.53 6.78 26.31
N VAL A 504 12.31 6.74 26.82
CA VAL A 504 12.05 6.72 28.25
C VAL A 504 12.59 5.38 28.70
N ILE A 505 13.69 5.42 29.43
CA ILE A 505 14.15 4.31 30.25
C ILE A 505 12.94 3.96 31.13
N TRP A 506 12.24 2.88 30.80
CA TRP A 506 11.05 2.43 31.52
C TRP A 506 11.45 2.03 32.95
N GLY A 507 11.47 3.01 33.86
CA GLY A 507 11.12 2.82 35.25
C GLY A 507 9.60 2.84 35.35
N ARG A 508 9.04 1.71 35.79
CA ARG A 508 7.65 1.42 36.21
C ARG A 508 6.56 2.47 35.90
N GLY A 509 5.47 1.95 35.30
CA GLY A 509 4.12 2.47 35.48
C GLY A 509 3.64 3.32 34.32
N ASP A 510 3.06 2.67 33.31
CA ASP A 510 1.67 2.94 32.90
C ASP A 510 1.32 2.04 31.71
N GLU A 511 0.34 1.16 31.95
CA GLU A 511 -0.16 0.15 31.03
C GLU A 511 -0.98 0.80 29.91
N TRP A 512 -0.53 0.66 28.67
CA TRP A 512 -1.41 0.71 27.51
C TRP A 512 -1.90 -0.72 27.25
N SER A 513 -3.12 -1.02 27.70
CA SER A 513 -3.79 -2.28 27.43
C SER A 513 -4.31 -2.30 25.98
N PHE A 514 -3.77 -3.22 25.19
CA PHE A 514 -4.29 -3.57 23.88
C PHE A 514 -5.55 -4.43 24.09
N CYS A 515 -6.73 -3.93 23.70
CA CYS A 515 -7.92 -4.75 23.57
C CYS A 515 -7.83 -5.60 22.30
N GLY A 516 -7.13 -6.73 22.40
CA GLY A 516 -7.38 -7.91 21.60
C GLY A 516 -8.13 -8.91 22.46
N GLU A 517 -9.46 -8.82 22.51
CA GLU A 517 -10.27 -9.86 23.13
C GLU A 517 -10.15 -11.14 22.30
N HIS A 518 -9.38 -12.10 22.81
CA HIS A 518 -9.77 -13.51 22.96
C HIS A 518 -8.56 -14.31 23.47
N THR A 519 -8.35 -14.29 24.79
CA THR A 519 -7.85 -15.44 25.54
C THR A 519 -8.09 -15.17 27.03
N LYS A 520 -9.03 -15.90 27.62
CA LYS A 520 -9.23 -15.90 29.08
C LYS A 520 -7.99 -16.52 29.73
N LEU A 521 -7.14 -15.70 30.33
CA LEU A 521 -6.14 -16.18 31.28
C LEU A 521 -6.82 -16.33 32.65
N VAL A 522 -7.03 -17.59 33.05
CA VAL A 522 -7.40 -17.94 34.43
C VAL A 522 -6.17 -17.66 35.31
N LYS A 523 -6.32 -16.73 36.26
CA LYS A 523 -5.34 -16.46 37.31
C LYS A 523 -5.21 -17.69 38.22
N ILE A 524 -4.06 -18.34 38.20
CA ILE A 524 -3.65 -19.26 39.27
C ILE A 524 -2.80 -18.44 40.25
N PRO A 525 -3.13 -18.37 41.55
CA PRO A 525 -2.31 -17.64 42.52
C PRO A 525 -1.02 -18.41 42.81
N SER A 526 0.12 -17.76 42.59
CA SER A 526 1.43 -18.26 43.03
C SER A 526 1.58 -18.06 44.54
N PRO A 527 2.17 -19.02 45.27
CA PRO A 527 2.35 -18.93 46.71
C PRO A 527 3.49 -17.97 47.08
N GLU A 528 3.23 -17.17 48.10
CA GLU A 528 4.21 -16.33 48.81
C GLU A 528 5.25 -17.24 49.47
N TYR A 529 6.54 -17.02 49.17
CA TYR A 529 7.63 -17.54 49.97
C TYR A 529 8.17 -16.39 50.82
N GLU A 530 7.84 -16.44 52.11
CA GLU A 530 8.51 -15.67 53.16
C GLU A 530 9.97 -16.13 53.28
N ILE A 531 10.88 -15.16 53.25
CA ILE A 531 12.29 -15.36 53.53
C ILE A 531 12.44 -15.25 55.05
N TYR A 532 12.84 -16.34 55.71
CA TYR A 532 13.41 -16.30 57.06
C TYR A 532 14.93 -16.45 56.97
N GLU A 533 15.59 -15.38 57.44
CA GLU A 533 17.00 -15.14 57.81
C GLU A 533 18.15 -15.52 56.86
#